data_AF-A0A1J1GYG2-F1
#
_entry.id   AF-A0A1J1GYG2-F1
#
_cell.length_a   1.000
_cell.length_b   1.000
_cell.length_c   1.000
_cell.angle_alpha   90.00
_cell.angle_beta   90.00
_cell.angle_gamma   90.00
#
_symmetry.space_group_name_H-M   'P 1'
#
loop_
_entity.id
_entity.type
_entity.pdbx_description
1 polymer ?
#
loop_
_entity_poly.entity_id
_entity_poly.type
_entity_poly.pdbx_seq_one_letter_code
_entity_poly.pdbx_strand_id
1 'polypeptide(L)'
;MPKYFTFLTFLFLLIRYVHCDFIIVDSNKDVYNFDKNTVLNLSENVFNIFLDTKTNNSDIKVVYAEIYNKYKLAIEESCSYVKELIKGRNLKYLDEKETKEYIKSKDTYSFSIFVYTISGEPEVIQEVYKKHPKHISYIITCKENEIFDNIEDVKEYKNVFHTNPNILSQLIAIFLIFFFIIIGFYILMNISTPKTFEEKQLIINKEQ
;
A
#
# COMPACT_ATOMS: atom_id res chain seq x y z
N MET A 1 -31.09 2.90 21.50
CA MET A 1 -29.78 3.33 22.02
C MET A 1 -28.89 2.22 22.59
N PRO A 2 -29.35 1.23 23.39
CA PRO A 2 -28.41 0.28 24.03
C PRO A 2 -27.72 -0.68 23.02
N LYS A 3 -28.37 -1.02 21.91
CA LYS A 3 -27.82 -1.93 20.88
C LYS A 3 -26.64 -1.33 20.08
N TYR A 4 -26.60 -0.01 19.91
CA TYR A 4 -25.47 0.67 19.26
C TYR A 4 -24.24 0.71 20.15
N PHE A 5 -24.45 0.83 21.47
CA PHE A 5 -23.36 0.82 22.44
C PHE A 5 -22.67 -0.55 22.50
N THR A 6 -23.46 -1.64 22.45
CA THR A 6 -22.92 -3.01 22.42
C THR A 6 -22.10 -3.29 21.17
N PHE A 7 -22.56 -2.82 20.01
CA PHE A 7 -21.85 -2.96 18.73
C PHE A 7 -20.55 -2.15 18.71
N LEU A 8 -20.57 -0.92 19.25
CA LEU A 8 -19.39 -0.08 19.36
C LEU A 8 -18.37 -0.69 20.33
N THR A 9 -18.80 -1.22 21.48
CA THR A 9 -17.89 -1.91 22.42
C THR A 9 -17.33 -3.22 21.84
N PHE A 10 -18.12 -3.95 21.03
CA PHE A 10 -17.64 -5.15 20.34
C PHE A 10 -16.64 -4.80 19.23
N LEU A 11 -16.86 -3.70 18.51
CA LEU A 11 -15.91 -3.14 17.55
C LEU A 11 -14.59 -2.73 18.23
N PHE A 12 -14.64 -2.05 19.38
CA PHE A 12 -13.44 -1.70 20.15
C PHE A 12 -12.73 -2.92 20.75
N LEU A 13 -13.46 -3.99 21.09
CA LEU A 13 -12.90 -5.28 21.52
C LEU A 13 -12.20 -6.01 20.35
N LEU A 14 -12.77 -5.97 19.15
CA LEU A 14 -12.15 -6.52 17.94
C LEU A 14 -10.94 -5.71 17.49
N ILE A 15 -10.94 -4.37 17.64
CA ILE A 15 -9.78 -3.52 17.37
C ILE A 15 -8.60 -3.87 18.29
N ARG A 16 -8.83 -4.32 19.53
CA ARG A 16 -7.77 -4.87 20.40
C ARG A 16 -7.21 -6.24 19.93
N TYR A 17 -7.95 -6.97 19.10
CA TYR A 17 -7.51 -8.22 18.47
C TYR A 17 -6.81 -7.99 17.13
N VAL A 18 -6.88 -6.79 16.58
CA VAL A 18 -5.94 -6.37 15.54
C VAL A 18 -4.62 -6.21 16.26
N HIS A 19 -3.77 -7.24 16.18
CA HIS A 19 -2.38 -7.13 16.59
C HIS A 19 -1.83 -5.87 15.94
N CYS A 20 -1.50 -4.86 16.74
CA CYS A 20 -0.75 -3.73 16.22
C CYS A 20 0.58 -4.29 15.73
N ASP A 21 0.81 -4.18 14.43
CA ASP A 21 2.07 -4.53 13.82
C ASP A 21 3.10 -3.52 14.29
N PHE A 22 4.18 -4.02 14.88
CA PHE A 22 5.25 -3.18 15.39
C PHE A 22 6.26 -2.97 14.29
N ILE A 23 6.32 -1.75 13.77
CA ILE A 23 7.48 -1.28 13.03
C ILE A 23 8.46 -0.68 14.03
N ILE A 24 9.70 -1.14 13.91
CA ILE A 24 10.87 -0.58 14.55
C ILE A 24 11.60 0.27 13.50
N VAL A 25 12.06 1.45 13.89
CA VAL A 25 12.54 2.51 13.01
C VAL A 25 13.89 3.03 13.50
N ASP A 26 14.85 3.32 12.63
CA ASP A 26 16.08 4.02 13.07
C ASP A 26 15.76 5.37 13.72
N SER A 27 16.38 5.66 14.87
CA SER A 27 16.19 6.91 15.62
C SER A 27 17.15 8.03 15.23
N ASN A 28 17.89 7.84 14.15
CA ASN A 28 18.81 8.83 13.65
C ASN A 28 18.10 10.18 13.40
N LYS A 29 18.81 11.32 13.49
CA LYS A 29 18.21 12.67 13.39
C LYS A 29 17.39 12.87 12.11
N ASP A 30 17.78 12.20 11.04
CA ASP A 30 17.12 12.24 9.73
C ASP A 30 15.74 11.58 9.74
N VAL A 31 15.46 10.72 10.73
CA VAL A 31 14.24 9.90 10.82
C VAL A 31 13.19 10.52 11.75
N TYR A 32 13.60 11.23 12.81
CA TYR A 32 12.67 11.87 13.75
C TYR A 32 11.75 12.93 13.12
N ASN A 33 12.12 13.47 11.95
CA ASN A 33 11.30 14.42 11.17
C ASN A 33 10.87 13.84 9.80
N PHE A 34 11.00 12.53 9.61
CA PHE A 34 10.77 11.89 8.31
C PHE A 34 9.28 11.67 8.07
N ASP A 35 8.75 12.26 6.99
CA ASP A 35 7.39 12.01 6.50
C ASP A 35 7.45 11.04 5.32
N LYS A 36 6.52 10.08 5.25
CA LYS A 36 6.31 9.23 4.08
C LYS A 36 6.22 10.01 2.77
N ASN A 37 5.79 11.27 2.77
CA ASN A 37 5.73 12.11 1.58
C ASN A 37 7.11 12.64 1.12
N THR A 38 8.12 12.61 1.99
CA THR A 38 9.47 13.14 1.76
C THR A 38 10.50 12.10 1.28
N VAL A 39 10.13 10.81 1.28
CA VAL A 39 10.98 9.68 0.85
C VAL A 39 11.49 9.82 -0.58
N LEU A 40 10.81 10.62 -1.42
CA LEU A 40 11.18 10.86 -2.81
C LEU A 40 12.43 11.73 -2.99
N ASN A 41 12.94 12.34 -1.92
CA ASN A 41 14.07 13.28 -1.99
C ASN A 41 15.32 12.79 -1.22
N LEU A 42 15.56 11.48 -1.24
CA LEU A 42 16.73 10.86 -0.63
C LEU A 42 17.87 10.79 -1.65
N SER A 43 18.56 11.91 -1.88
CA SER A 43 19.69 11.96 -2.82
C SER A 43 20.93 11.18 -2.34
N GLU A 44 20.99 10.79 -1.07
CA GLU A 44 22.18 10.15 -0.46
C GLU A 44 21.90 8.90 0.38
N ASN A 45 20.67 8.66 0.81
CA ASN A 45 20.33 7.59 1.76
C ASN A 45 19.49 6.50 1.10
N VAL A 46 19.81 5.25 1.42
CA VAL A 46 19.02 4.08 1.03
C VAL A 46 17.97 3.77 2.08
N PHE A 47 16.75 3.46 1.64
CA PHE A 47 15.67 3.06 2.53
C PHE A 47 15.58 1.54 2.66
N ASN A 48 15.86 0.98 3.83
CA ASN A 48 15.83 -0.45 4.09
C ASN A 48 14.57 -0.83 4.88
N ILE A 49 13.83 -1.83 4.42
CA ILE A 49 12.68 -2.40 5.12
C ILE A 49 12.96 -3.87 5.35
N PHE A 50 13.13 -4.27 6.60
CA PHE A 50 13.34 -5.64 7.03
C PHE A 50 12.00 -6.25 7.40
N LEU A 51 11.46 -7.09 6.53
CA LEU A 51 10.20 -7.80 6.73
C LEU A 51 10.47 -9.12 7.46
N ASP A 52 10.15 -9.18 8.75
CA ASP A 52 10.19 -10.42 9.52
C ASP A 52 8.84 -11.13 9.43
N THR A 53 8.79 -12.24 8.70
CA THR A 53 7.55 -13.00 8.48
C THR A 53 7.29 -14.07 9.54
N LYS A 54 8.23 -14.31 10.47
CA LYS A 54 8.18 -15.43 11.43
C LYS A 54 8.13 -15.00 12.89
N THR A 55 8.74 -13.87 13.23
CA THR A 55 8.71 -13.35 14.61
C THR A 55 7.35 -12.75 14.94
N ASN A 56 6.82 -13.07 16.11
CA ASN A 56 5.58 -12.45 16.59
C ASN A 56 5.82 -10.99 16.98
N ASN A 57 4.78 -10.16 16.78
CA ASN A 57 4.75 -8.75 17.19
C ASN A 57 5.18 -8.51 18.65
N SER A 58 4.78 -9.39 19.58
CA SER A 58 5.14 -9.27 21.01
C SER A 58 6.63 -9.46 21.28
N ASP A 59 7.31 -10.22 20.44
CA ASP A 59 8.65 -10.75 20.71
C ASP A 59 9.72 -9.98 19.92
N ILE A 60 9.32 -9.17 18.94
CA ILE A 60 10.21 -8.43 18.05
C ILE A 60 11.24 -7.56 18.80
N LYS A 61 10.82 -6.90 19.90
CA LYS A 61 11.72 -6.08 20.72
C LYS A 61 12.78 -6.90 21.44
N VAL A 62 12.44 -8.14 21.80
CA VAL A 62 13.36 -9.07 22.48
C VAL A 62 14.31 -9.68 21.46
N VAL A 63 13.80 -10.17 20.33
CA VAL A 63 14.58 -10.76 19.24
C VAL A 63 15.60 -9.77 18.70
N TYR A 64 15.22 -8.51 18.52
CA TYR A 64 16.08 -7.46 17.98
C TYR A 64 16.65 -6.52 19.04
N ALA A 65 16.71 -6.92 20.31
CA ALA A 65 17.17 -6.08 21.42
C ALA A 65 18.60 -5.55 21.22
N GLU A 66 19.50 -6.36 20.65
CA GLU A 66 20.89 -5.94 20.38
C GLU A 66 20.93 -4.81 19.34
N ILE A 67 20.19 -4.96 18.25
CA ILE A 67 20.08 -3.94 17.19
C ILE A 67 19.41 -2.69 17.74
N TYR A 68 18.35 -2.86 18.54
CA TYR A 68 17.66 -1.78 19.22
C TYR A 68 18.60 -0.92 20.05
N ASN A 69 19.41 -1.54 20.90
CA ASN A 69 20.36 -0.82 21.76
C ASN A 69 21.47 -0.13 20.96
N LYS A 70 21.95 -0.78 19.90
CA LYS A 70 23.05 -0.28 19.07
C LYS A 70 22.66 0.92 18.20
N TYR A 71 21.46 0.88 17.61
CA TYR A 71 20.96 1.89 16.67
C TYR A 71 19.87 2.80 17.26
N LYS A 72 19.56 2.62 18.56
CA LYS A 72 18.60 3.42 19.34
C LYS A 72 17.18 3.47 18.76
N LEU A 73 16.77 2.46 18.00
CA LEU A 73 15.57 2.48 17.17
C LEU A 73 14.28 3.00 17.89
N ALA A 74 13.42 3.77 17.21
CA ALA A 74 12.06 4.17 17.64
C ALA A 74 11.02 3.10 17.23
N ILE A 75 9.84 3.05 17.86
CA ILE A 75 8.87 1.94 17.65
C ILE A 75 7.43 2.45 17.53
N GLU A 76 6.95 2.89 16.37
CA GLU A 76 5.61 3.51 16.29
C GLU A 76 4.82 3.36 14.97
N GLU A 77 5.20 2.52 14.01
CA GLU A 77 4.48 2.45 12.72
C GLU A 77 3.83 1.07 12.44
N SER A 78 2.90 0.96 11.49
CA SER A 78 2.10 -0.26 11.18
C SER A 78 2.32 -0.84 9.77
N CYS A 79 1.91 -2.09 9.47
CA CYS A 79 1.96 -2.67 8.10
C CYS A 79 1.34 -1.73 7.05
N SER A 80 0.21 -1.10 7.38
CA SER A 80 -0.46 -0.15 6.49
C SER A 80 0.40 1.07 6.17
N TYR A 81 1.24 1.52 7.11
CA TYR A 81 2.17 2.61 6.88
C TYR A 81 3.23 2.21 5.85
N VAL A 82 3.84 1.03 6.01
CA VAL A 82 4.82 0.52 5.04
C VAL A 82 4.19 0.25 3.67
N LYS A 83 2.98 -0.28 3.61
CA LYS A 83 2.24 -0.44 2.35
C LYS A 83 2.11 0.87 1.59
N GLU A 84 1.67 1.94 2.27
CA GLU A 84 1.56 3.26 1.66
C GLU A 84 2.92 3.88 1.34
N LEU A 85 3.96 3.55 2.12
CA LEU A 85 5.33 4.00 1.88
C LEU A 85 5.92 3.40 0.60
N ILE A 86 5.71 2.11 0.34
CA ILE A 86 6.30 1.46 -0.84
C ILE A 86 5.47 1.65 -2.10
N LYS A 87 4.24 2.15 -1.94
CA LYS A 87 3.25 2.19 -2.99
C LYS A 87 3.62 3.10 -4.16
N GLY A 88 3.65 2.51 -5.35
CA GLY A 88 3.97 3.20 -6.60
C GLY A 88 5.43 3.64 -6.70
N ARG A 89 6.32 3.09 -5.87
CA ARG A 89 7.75 3.43 -5.85
C ARG A 89 8.60 2.30 -6.41
N ASN A 90 9.75 2.67 -6.97
CA ASN A 90 10.73 1.71 -7.44
C ASN A 90 11.50 1.14 -6.24
N LEU A 91 11.47 -0.18 -6.07
CA LEU A 91 12.09 -0.85 -4.93
C LEU A 91 12.69 -2.19 -5.34
N LYS A 92 13.67 -2.65 -4.55
CA LYS A 92 14.25 -3.98 -4.66
C LYS A 92 13.68 -4.88 -3.57
N TYR A 93 12.85 -5.84 -3.96
CA TYR A 93 12.45 -6.92 -3.08
C TYR A 93 13.47 -8.06 -3.14
N LEU A 94 13.75 -8.64 -1.97
CA LEU A 94 14.64 -9.78 -1.77
C LEU A 94 13.96 -10.73 -0.79
N ASP A 95 13.64 -11.94 -1.24
CA ASP A 95 13.13 -12.98 -0.34
C ASP A 95 14.21 -13.44 0.68
N GLU A 96 13.87 -14.38 1.58
CA GLU A 96 14.81 -14.81 2.63
C GLU A 96 16.12 -15.38 2.04
N LYS A 97 16.04 -16.12 0.93
CA LYS A 97 17.20 -16.73 0.29
C LYS A 97 18.00 -15.67 -0.44
N GLU A 98 17.34 -14.85 -1.25
CA GLU A 98 17.97 -13.77 -1.99
C GLU A 98 18.63 -12.74 -1.07
N THR A 99 18.03 -12.46 0.09
CA THR A 99 18.62 -11.59 1.12
C THR A 99 19.95 -12.14 1.62
N LYS A 100 20.00 -13.43 1.96
CA LYS A 100 21.21 -14.12 2.44
C LYS A 100 22.30 -14.18 1.37
N GLU A 101 21.93 -14.32 0.10
CA GLU A 101 22.86 -14.28 -1.02
C GLU A 101 23.37 -12.86 -1.27
N TYR A 102 22.48 -11.87 -1.26
CA TYR A 102 22.78 -10.47 -1.52
C TYR A 102 23.75 -9.88 -0.50
N ILE A 103 23.58 -10.13 0.80
CA ILE A 103 24.50 -9.59 1.82
C ILE A 103 25.93 -10.13 1.67
N LYS A 104 26.08 -11.35 1.11
CA LYS A 104 27.39 -11.98 0.86
C LYS A 104 27.97 -11.61 -0.51
N SER A 105 27.14 -11.16 -1.45
CA SER A 105 27.57 -10.83 -2.79
C SER A 105 28.26 -9.46 -2.85
N LYS A 106 29.05 -9.25 -3.89
CA LYS A 106 29.65 -7.93 -4.20
C LYS A 106 28.70 -7.02 -4.98
N ASP A 107 27.51 -7.51 -5.33
CA ASP A 107 26.58 -6.79 -6.18
C ASP A 107 26.03 -5.57 -5.47
N THR A 108 25.95 -4.46 -6.19
CA THR A 108 25.36 -3.22 -5.71
C THR A 108 24.23 -2.86 -6.66
N TYR A 109 23.02 -2.78 -6.12
CA TYR A 109 21.86 -2.31 -6.85
C TYR A 109 21.63 -0.84 -6.50
N SER A 110 21.15 -0.07 -7.47
CA SER A 110 20.86 1.36 -7.31
C SER A 110 19.35 1.60 -7.18
N PHE A 111 18.74 1.08 -6.12
CA PHE A 111 17.36 1.37 -5.76
C PHE A 111 17.32 2.31 -4.56
N SER A 112 16.29 3.14 -4.48
CA SER A 112 16.07 4.01 -3.32
C SER A 112 15.46 3.26 -2.14
N ILE A 113 14.74 2.17 -2.40
CA ILE A 113 14.06 1.35 -1.40
C ILE A 113 14.45 -0.11 -1.58
N PHE A 114 14.80 -0.78 -0.49
CA PHE A 114 15.02 -2.21 -0.43
C PHE A 114 14.08 -2.83 0.59
N VAL A 115 13.49 -3.97 0.25
CA VAL A 115 12.68 -4.78 1.15
C VAL A 115 13.34 -6.14 1.27
N TYR A 116 13.83 -6.48 2.47
CA TYR A 116 14.53 -7.71 2.80
C TYR A 116 13.63 -8.59 3.66
N THR A 117 13.31 -9.79 3.21
CA THR A 117 12.63 -10.77 4.05
C THR A 117 13.64 -11.44 4.98
N ILE A 118 13.40 -11.38 6.29
CA ILE A 118 14.25 -11.96 7.32
C ILE A 118 13.41 -12.82 8.28
N SER A 119 14.09 -13.55 9.17
CA SER A 119 13.46 -14.55 10.04
C SER A 119 14.08 -14.54 11.43
N GLY A 120 13.97 -13.42 12.16
CA GLY A 120 14.51 -13.32 13.52
C GLY A 120 16.04 -13.42 13.61
N GLU A 121 16.76 -13.05 12.55
CA GLU A 121 18.22 -13.11 12.46
C GLU A 121 18.84 -11.69 12.53
N PRO A 122 19.26 -11.19 13.71
CA PRO A 122 19.83 -9.84 13.86
C PRO A 122 21.11 -9.62 13.06
N GLU A 123 21.88 -10.68 12.85
CA GLU A 123 23.15 -10.67 12.11
C GLU A 123 22.97 -10.17 10.67
N VAL A 124 21.87 -10.56 10.01
CA VAL A 124 21.55 -10.14 8.64
C VAL A 124 21.42 -8.62 8.55
N ILE A 125 20.78 -8.00 9.55
CA ILE A 125 20.63 -6.54 9.60
C ILE A 125 21.99 -5.86 9.75
N GLN A 126 22.87 -6.42 10.58
CA GLN A 126 24.23 -5.88 10.75
C GLN A 126 25.04 -5.96 9.45
N GLU A 127 24.93 -7.03 8.68
CA GLU A 127 25.61 -7.15 7.39
C GLU A 127 25.05 -6.16 6.35
N VAL A 128 23.73 -5.93 6.33
CA VAL A 128 23.14 -4.88 5.47
C VAL A 128 23.72 -3.51 5.82
N TYR A 129 23.91 -3.21 7.11
CA TYR A 129 24.50 -1.94 7.55
C TYR A 129 25.98 -1.77 7.16
N LYS A 130 26.72 -2.85 7.01
CA LYS A 130 28.08 -2.80 6.45
C LYS A 130 28.06 -2.49 4.96
N LYS A 131 27.07 -3.02 4.23
CA LYS A 131 26.93 -2.86 2.77
C LYS A 131 26.39 -1.48 2.38
N HIS A 132 25.43 -0.97 3.15
CA HIS A 132 24.81 0.34 2.95
C HIS A 132 24.99 1.20 4.20
N PRO A 133 26.11 1.92 4.40
CA PRO A 133 26.38 2.63 5.66
C PRO A 133 25.54 3.91 5.86
N LYS A 134 25.01 4.50 4.79
CA LYS A 134 24.11 5.67 4.83
C LYS A 134 22.68 5.23 4.50
N HIS A 135 21.92 4.86 5.52
CA HIS A 135 20.60 4.27 5.34
C HIS A 135 19.59 4.75 6.39
N ILE A 136 18.30 4.61 6.05
CA ILE A 136 17.17 4.69 6.97
C ILE A 136 16.53 3.31 6.98
N SER A 137 16.32 2.73 8.17
CA SER A 137 15.88 1.35 8.30
C SER A 137 14.60 1.18 9.10
N TYR A 138 13.71 0.33 8.61
CA TYR A 138 12.54 -0.18 9.31
C TYR A 138 12.64 -1.69 9.49
N ILE A 139 12.28 -2.22 10.65
CA ILE A 139 12.07 -3.66 10.89
C ILE A 139 10.60 -3.84 11.20
N ILE A 140 9.94 -4.74 10.50
CA ILE A 140 8.50 -4.87 10.55
C ILE A 140 8.09 -6.34 10.55
N THR A 141 7.15 -6.71 11.41
CA THR A 141 6.58 -8.05 11.47
C THR A 141 5.26 -8.13 10.71
N CYS A 142 5.33 -8.13 9.38
CA CYS A 142 4.16 -8.31 8.52
C CYS A 142 4.34 -9.50 7.59
N LYS A 143 3.23 -9.99 7.07
CA LYS A 143 3.25 -10.92 5.94
C LYS A 143 3.43 -10.14 4.64
N GLU A 144 4.01 -10.81 3.65
CA GLU A 144 4.24 -10.23 2.33
C GLU A 144 2.94 -9.71 1.68
N ASN A 145 1.83 -10.43 1.84
CA ASN A 145 0.51 -10.06 1.30
C ASN A 145 -0.17 -8.89 2.02
N GLU A 146 0.35 -8.47 3.18
CA GLU A 146 -0.15 -7.31 3.91
C GLU A 146 0.45 -6.01 3.38
N ILE A 147 1.65 -6.07 2.80
CA ILE A 147 2.36 -4.92 2.23
C ILE A 147 2.35 -4.89 0.69
N PHE A 148 2.36 -6.05 0.04
CA PHE A 148 2.32 -6.19 -1.41
C PHE A 148 0.94 -6.67 -1.88
N ASP A 149 0.37 -6.02 -2.89
CA ASP A 149 -0.87 -6.48 -3.52
C ASP A 149 -0.64 -7.71 -4.41
N ASN A 150 0.52 -7.77 -5.07
CA ASN A 150 0.99 -8.93 -5.83
C ASN A 150 2.51 -9.05 -5.69
N ILE A 151 2.99 -10.11 -5.05
CA ILE A 151 4.42 -10.28 -4.80
C ILE A 151 5.24 -10.58 -6.07
N GLU A 152 4.62 -11.22 -7.06
CA GLU A 152 5.32 -11.62 -8.30
C GLU A 152 5.68 -10.39 -9.14
N ASP A 153 4.83 -9.36 -9.14
CA ASP A 153 5.14 -8.09 -9.81
C ASP A 153 6.38 -7.42 -9.20
N VAL A 154 6.54 -7.54 -7.88
CA VAL A 154 7.67 -6.94 -7.14
C VAL A 154 8.96 -7.70 -7.44
N LYS A 155 8.90 -9.04 -7.51
CA LYS A 155 10.05 -9.89 -7.88
C LYS A 155 10.57 -9.60 -9.28
N GLU A 156 9.67 -9.26 -10.21
CA GLU A 156 10.00 -8.89 -11.59
C GLU A 156 10.41 -7.42 -11.76
N TYR A 157 10.59 -6.64 -10.68
CA TYR A 157 10.88 -5.20 -10.72
C TYR A 157 9.85 -4.36 -11.46
N LYS A 158 8.62 -4.86 -11.58
CA LYS A 158 7.53 -4.05 -12.13
C LYS A 158 7.16 -3.02 -11.08
N ASN A 159 7.00 -1.77 -11.51
CA ASN A 159 6.44 -0.74 -10.64
C ASN A 159 5.09 -1.26 -10.11
N VAL A 160 5.02 -1.48 -8.80
CA VAL A 160 3.81 -1.97 -8.15
C VAL A 160 2.82 -0.81 -8.16
N PHE A 161 2.06 -0.69 -9.24
CA PHE A 161 0.90 0.16 -9.26
C PHE A 161 -0.14 -0.50 -8.36
N HIS A 162 -0.26 0.01 -7.15
CA HIS A 162 -1.37 -0.32 -6.27
C HIS A 162 -2.63 0.35 -6.83
N THR A 163 -3.15 -0.14 -7.94
CA THR A 163 -4.54 0.12 -8.30
C THR A 163 -5.37 -0.63 -7.27
N ASN A 164 -5.72 0.09 -6.19
CA ASN A 164 -6.63 -0.42 -5.19
C ASN A 164 -7.86 -0.97 -5.94
N PRO A 165 -8.20 -2.26 -5.81
CA PRO A 165 -9.29 -2.87 -6.58
C PRO A 165 -10.60 -2.08 -6.41
N ASN A 166 -10.76 -1.38 -5.29
CA ASN A 166 -11.88 -0.49 -5.03
C ASN A 166 -11.94 0.71 -5.99
N ILE A 167 -10.80 1.34 -6.32
CA ILE A 167 -10.74 2.50 -7.24
C ILE A 167 -11.00 2.07 -8.68
N LEU A 168 -10.41 0.94 -9.12
CA LEU A 168 -10.63 0.42 -10.47
C LEU A 168 -12.09 -0.02 -10.64
N SER A 169 -12.66 -0.70 -9.65
CA SER A 169 -14.08 -1.06 -9.63
C SER A 169 -14.99 0.17 -9.67
N GLN A 170 -14.67 1.22 -8.91
CA GLN A 170 -15.41 2.48 -8.94
C GLN A 170 -15.33 3.17 -10.31
N LEU A 171 -14.16 3.21 -10.95
CA LEU A 171 -13.98 3.76 -12.30
C LEU A 171 -14.79 2.98 -13.35
N ILE A 172 -14.80 1.64 -13.27
CA ILE A 172 -15.61 0.79 -14.16
C ILE A 172 -17.10 1.04 -13.94
N ALA A 173 -17.54 1.15 -12.69
CA ALA A 173 -18.94 1.46 -12.36
C ALA A 173 -19.37 2.84 -12.87
N ILE A 174 -18.53 3.86 -12.69
CA ILE A 174 -18.78 5.22 -13.21
C ILE A 174 -18.85 5.20 -14.74
N PHE A 175 -17.92 4.52 -15.41
CA PHE A 175 -17.93 4.36 -16.86
C PHE A 175 -19.21 3.70 -17.37
N LEU A 176 -19.66 2.62 -16.71
CA LEU A 176 -20.91 1.93 -17.07
C LEU A 176 -22.13 2.84 -16.90
N ILE A 177 -22.21 3.61 -15.82
CA ILE A 177 -23.31 4.56 -15.59
C ILE A 177 -23.35 5.60 -16.72
N PHE A 178 -22.22 6.20 -17.08
CA PHE A 178 -22.14 7.16 -18.18
C PHE A 178 -22.53 6.53 -19.52
N PHE A 179 -22.08 5.30 -19.79
CA PHE A 179 -22.41 4.57 -21.00
C PHE A 179 -23.93 4.33 -21.15
N PHE A 180 -24.61 3.90 -20.09
CA PHE A 180 -26.06 3.72 -20.09
C PHE A 180 -26.83 5.04 -20.24
N ILE A 181 -26.37 6.12 -19.60
CA ILE A 181 -26.98 7.44 -19.74
C ILE A 181 -26.89 7.93 -21.18
N ILE A 182 -25.73 7.77 -21.84
CA ILE A 182 -25.52 8.20 -23.23
C ILE A 182 -26.42 7.40 -24.18
N ILE A 183 -26.50 6.08 -24.02
CA ILE A 183 -27.39 5.23 -24.85
C ILE A 183 -28.86 5.62 -24.63
N GLY A 184 -29.29 5.80 -23.37
CA GLY A 184 -30.66 6.21 -23.05
C GLY A 184 -31.01 7.57 -23.65
N PHE A 185 -30.12 8.56 -23.53
CA PHE A 185 -30.29 9.87 -24.15
C PHE A 185 -30.33 9.80 -25.67
N TYR A 186 -29.48 8.99 -26.28
CA TYR A 186 -29.46 8.80 -27.74
C TYR A 186 -30.78 8.21 -28.26
N ILE A 187 -31.36 7.24 -27.54
CA ILE A 187 -32.68 6.70 -27.88
C ILE A 187 -33.75 7.78 -27.73
N LEU A 188 -33.77 8.50 -26.61
CA LEU A 188 -34.73 9.59 -26.34
C LEU A 188 -34.70 10.69 -27.42
N MET A 189 -33.51 11.13 -27.84
CA MET A 189 -33.37 12.14 -28.89
C MET A 189 -33.85 11.66 -30.26
N ASN A 190 -33.89 10.34 -30.49
CA ASN A 190 -34.36 9.74 -31.74
C ASN A 190 -35.82 9.27 -31.70
N ILE A 191 -36.53 9.50 -30.58
CA ILE A 191 -37.98 9.34 -30.55
C ILE A 191 -38.58 10.49 -31.36
N SER A 192 -38.80 10.23 -32.64
CA SER A 192 -39.56 11.14 -33.50
C SER A 192 -41.00 11.22 -33.00
N THR A 193 -41.51 12.43 -32.79
CA THR A 193 -42.92 12.65 -32.49
C THR A 193 -43.79 12.00 -33.58
N PRO A 194 -44.82 11.22 -33.23
CA PRO A 194 -45.68 10.58 -34.22
C PRO A 194 -46.40 11.65 -35.05
N LYS A 195 -46.18 11.62 -36.37
CA LYS A 195 -46.76 12.55 -37.38
C LYS A 195 -48.29 12.63 -37.37
N THR A 196 -48.97 11.68 -36.73
CA THR A 196 -50.43 11.62 -36.63
C THR A 196 -51.05 12.75 -35.82
N PHE A 197 -50.29 13.44 -34.96
CA PHE A 197 -50.78 14.63 -34.25
C PHE A 197 -50.69 15.92 -35.08
N GLU A 198 -49.69 16.04 -35.96
CA GLU A 198 -49.56 17.20 -36.85
C GLU A 198 -50.65 17.19 -37.93
N GLU A 199 -50.95 16.04 -38.54
CA GLU A 199 -52.01 15.94 -39.55
C GLU A 199 -53.40 16.24 -38.96
N LYS A 200 -53.69 15.79 -37.74
CA LYS A 200 -54.99 16.07 -37.09
C LYS A 200 -55.14 17.54 -36.70
N GLN A 201 -54.08 18.24 -36.29
CA GLN A 201 -54.14 19.68 -36.05
C GLN A 201 -54.33 20.50 -37.35
N LEU A 202 -53.73 20.05 -38.46
CA LEU A 202 -53.90 20.67 -39.77
C LEU A 202 -55.33 20.53 -40.33
N ILE A 203 -56.04 19.46 -40.00
CA ILE A 203 -57.44 19.26 -40.42
C ILE A 203 -58.36 20.18 -39.61
N ILE A 204 -58.16 20.28 -38.29
CA ILE A 204 -59.00 21.13 -37.41
C ILE A 204 -58.88 22.62 -37.76
N ASN A 205 -57.69 23.10 -38.13
CA ASN A 205 -57.49 24.51 -38.55
C ASN A 205 -58.00 24.82 -39.98
N LYS A 206 -58.36 23.82 -40.77
CA LYS A 206 -58.97 24.02 -42.11
C LYS A 206 -60.50 23.94 -42.09
N GLU A 207 -61.08 23.43 -41.01
CA GLU A 207 -62.53 23.33 -40.81
C GLU A 207 -63.12 24.51 -39.99
N GLN A 208 -62.30 25.51 -39.65
CA GLN A 208 -62.72 26.80 -39.07
C GLN A 208 -62.68 27.91 -40.13
#